data_AF-A0A3A4Y1A3-F1
#
_entry.id   AF-A0A3A4Y1A3-F1
#
_cell.length_a   1.000
_cell.length_b   1.000
_cell.length_c   1.000
_cell.angle_alpha   90.00
_cell.angle_beta   90.00
_cell.angle_gamma   90.00
#
_symmetry.space_group_name_H-M   'P 1'
#
loop_
_entity.id
_entity.type
_entity.pdbx_description
1 polymer ?
#
loop_
_entity_poly.entity_id
_entity_poly.type
_entity_poly.pdbx_seq_one_letter_code
_entity_poly.pdbx_strand_id
1 'polypeptide(L)'
;MKTAAFLAIIMLTGFTPAAAEFYRYVDQHGNILYTDDLNNVPADRRGTVQSYEEAPNAVSPEQNPPESKPDSAGNTMEAMENERKQLEQQEKDLNKEYDELVKRRGELDQEKEKAVTADHIKSYNQQITDFNARVRAYEEKRGIHTSKVNTFNNRLKENPGEPERK
;
A
#
# COMPACT_ATOMS: atom_id res chain seq x y z
N MET A 1 0.78 4.31 -70.24
CA MET A 1 -0.04 4.13 -69.02
C MET A 1 0.65 3.03 -68.22
N LYS A 2 1.12 3.20 -66.98
CA LYS A 2 0.43 3.76 -65.81
C LYS A 2 1.49 4.20 -64.78
N THR A 3 1.28 5.40 -64.21
CA THR A 3 1.45 5.81 -62.79
C THR A 3 2.69 5.31 -62.00
N ALA A 4 3.53 6.21 -61.47
CA ALA A 4 3.44 6.77 -60.10
C ALA A 4 3.71 5.71 -59.01
N ALA A 5 4.40 5.94 -57.90
CA ALA A 5 4.77 7.16 -57.21
C ALA A 5 5.93 6.84 -56.25
N PHE A 6 6.68 7.88 -55.91
CA PHE A 6 7.51 8.01 -54.71
C PHE A 6 6.71 7.64 -53.44
N LEU A 7 7.43 7.27 -52.37
CA LEU A 7 6.97 7.16 -50.97
C LEU A 7 6.06 5.96 -50.60
N ALA A 8 6.70 4.85 -50.21
CA ALA A 8 6.18 3.96 -49.17
C ALA A 8 7.38 3.41 -48.36
N ILE A 9 7.79 4.11 -47.28
CA ILE A 9 7.47 3.72 -45.89
C ILE A 9 8.32 2.50 -45.50
N ILE A 10 9.50 2.67 -44.90
CA ILE A 10 9.64 2.74 -43.42
C ILE A 10 8.59 1.85 -42.73
N MET A 11 8.60 0.54 -42.98
CA MET A 11 7.74 -0.42 -42.28
C MET A 11 8.43 -1.78 -42.15
N LEU A 12 9.67 -1.78 -41.68
CA LEU A 12 10.35 -3.02 -41.30
C LEU A 12 11.13 -2.87 -39.98
N THR A 13 10.63 -2.05 -39.06
CA THR A 13 11.03 -2.11 -37.64
C THR A 13 10.00 -2.98 -36.93
N GLY A 14 10.37 -4.24 -36.72
CA GLY A 14 9.58 -5.19 -35.96
C GLY A 14 9.27 -4.64 -34.57
N PHE A 15 8.02 -4.84 -34.15
CA PHE A 15 7.56 -4.66 -32.79
C PHE A 15 8.51 -5.44 -31.86
N THR A 16 9.34 -4.74 -31.08
CA THR A 16 9.86 -5.31 -29.85
C THR A 16 8.68 -5.45 -28.90
N PRO A 17 8.41 -6.65 -28.36
CA PRO A 17 7.46 -6.75 -27.26
C PRO A 17 8.00 -5.86 -26.14
N ALA A 18 7.27 -4.80 -25.81
CA ALA A 18 7.52 -4.04 -24.60
C ALA A 18 7.02 -4.92 -23.45
N ALA A 19 7.90 -5.75 -22.91
CA ALA A 19 7.63 -6.46 -21.67
C ALA A 19 7.49 -5.40 -20.57
N ALA A 20 6.27 -5.19 -20.09
CA ALA A 20 6.04 -4.36 -18.92
C ALA A 20 6.41 -5.20 -17.69
N GLU A 21 7.58 -4.93 -17.12
CA GLU A 21 8.00 -5.57 -15.87
C GLU A 21 7.24 -4.92 -14.70
N PHE A 22 6.39 -5.69 -14.03
CA PHE A 22 5.74 -5.25 -12.79
C PHE A 22 6.59 -5.68 -11.58
N TYR A 23 6.88 -4.71 -10.72
CA TYR A 23 7.69 -4.86 -9.52
C TYR A 23 6.82 -4.85 -8.27
N ARG A 24 7.08 -5.80 -7.37
CA ARG A 24 6.41 -5.91 -6.06
C ARG A 24 7.44 -5.70 -4.95
N TYR A 25 7.11 -4.88 -3.96
CA TYR A 25 7.99 -4.65 -2.80
C TYR A 25 7.21 -4.44 -1.49
N VAL A 26 7.93 -4.51 -0.37
CA VAL A 26 7.41 -4.21 0.97
C VAL A 26 8.02 -2.89 1.45
N ASP A 27 7.18 -1.94 1.85
CA ASP A 27 7.64 -0.63 2.35
C ASP A 27 8.16 -0.69 3.80
N GLN A 28 8.54 0.48 4.33
CA GLN A 28 9.05 0.63 5.71
C GLN A 28 8.00 0.33 6.78
N HIS A 29 6.71 0.40 6.43
CA HIS A 29 5.57 0.14 7.30
C HIS A 29 5.07 -1.30 7.17
N GLY A 30 5.68 -2.09 6.29
CA GLY A 30 5.34 -3.50 6.07
C GLY A 30 4.26 -3.74 5.03
N ASN A 31 3.80 -2.72 4.30
CA ASN A 31 2.78 -2.82 3.26
C ASN A 31 3.35 -3.38 1.95
N ILE A 32 2.61 -4.23 1.25
CA ILE A 32 2.97 -4.72 -0.09
C ILE A 32 2.47 -3.72 -1.14
N LEU A 33 3.38 -3.18 -1.96
CA LEU A 33 3.08 -2.28 -3.07
C LEU A 33 3.51 -2.90 -4.41
N TYR A 34 2.81 -2.51 -5.47
CA TYR A 34 3.10 -2.88 -6.86
C TYR A 34 3.37 -1.62 -7.68
N THR A 35 4.39 -1.65 -8.52
CA THR A 35 4.71 -0.57 -9.46
C THR A 35 5.28 -1.14 -10.75
N ASP A 36 4.92 -0.52 -11.88
CA ASP A 36 5.44 -0.79 -13.22
C ASP A 36 6.76 -0.06 -13.52
N ASP A 37 7.19 0.85 -12.63
CA ASP A 37 8.45 1.59 -12.76
C ASP A 37 9.40 1.23 -11.62
N LEU A 38 10.54 0.62 -11.95
CA LEU A 38 11.57 0.24 -10.99
C LEU A 38 12.09 1.45 -10.20
N ASN A 39 12.00 2.65 -10.76
CA ASN A 39 12.42 3.87 -10.08
C ASN A 39 11.53 4.23 -8.89
N ASN A 40 10.25 3.79 -8.90
CA ASN A 40 9.34 3.96 -7.78
C ASN A 40 9.60 2.95 -6.64
N VAL A 41 10.46 1.96 -6.86
CA VAL A 41 10.94 1.08 -5.79
C VAL A 41 12.13 1.75 -5.09
N PRO A 42 12.06 1.99 -3.77
CA PRO A 42 13.19 2.49 -2.99
C PRO A 42 14.47 1.68 -3.20
N ALA A 43 15.62 2.36 -3.28
CA ALA A 43 16.89 1.75 -3.69
C ALA A 43 17.32 0.57 -2.80
N ASP A 44 17.00 0.63 -1.51
CA ASP A 44 17.21 -0.43 -0.50
C ASP A 44 16.34 -1.67 -0.73
N ARG A 45 15.25 -1.56 -1.51
CA ARG A 45 14.27 -2.62 -1.75
C ARG A 45 14.40 -3.28 -3.13
N ARG A 46 15.14 -2.66 -4.06
CA ARG A 46 15.38 -3.19 -5.42
C ARG A 46 15.99 -4.59 -5.43
N GLY A 47 16.82 -4.94 -4.44
CA GLY A 47 17.43 -6.27 -4.33
C GLY A 47 16.49 -7.40 -3.92
N THR A 48 15.31 -7.09 -3.39
CA THR A 48 14.26 -8.07 -2.98
C THR A 48 13.08 -8.11 -3.94
N VAL A 49 13.12 -7.35 -5.03
CA VAL A 49 12.07 -7.29 -6.02
C VAL A 49 12.08 -8.59 -6.84
N GLN A 50 10.93 -9.25 -6.92
CA GLN A 50 10.71 -10.31 -7.90
C GLN A 50 10.20 -9.67 -9.19
N SER A 51 10.95 -9.81 -10.28
CA SER A 51 10.46 -9.54 -11.63
C SER A 51 9.64 -10.73 -12.13
N TYR A 52 8.54 -10.45 -12.84
CA TYR A 52 7.72 -11.47 -13.46
C TYR A 52 7.82 -11.31 -14.98
N GLU A 53 8.41 -12.29 -15.67
CA GLU A 53 8.41 -12.34 -17.14
C GLU A 53 7.21 -13.17 -17.63
N GLU A 54 6.52 -12.68 -18.66
CA GLU A 54 5.47 -13.44 -19.34
C GLU A 54 6.04 -14.74 -19.92
N ALA A 55 5.49 -15.89 -19.52
CA ALA A 55 5.85 -17.17 -20.12
C ALA A 55 5.33 -17.23 -21.58
N PRO A 56 6.15 -17.64 -22.58
CA PRO A 56 5.68 -17.83 -23.94
C PRO A 56 4.72 -19.02 -24.02
N ASN A 57 3.53 -18.76 -24.56
CA ASN A 57 2.42 -19.71 -24.71
C ASN A 57 2.85 -21.08 -25.29
N ALA A 58 2.77 -22.13 -24.48
CA ALA A 58 2.76 -23.51 -24.96
C ALA A 58 1.31 -23.97 -25.12
N VAL A 59 0.91 -24.20 -26.37
CA VAL A 59 -0.42 -24.67 -26.77
C VAL A 59 -0.53 -26.18 -26.51
N SER A 60 -1.55 -26.63 -25.76
CA SER A 60 -2.06 -28.01 -25.82
C SER A 60 -3.50 -28.12 -25.30
N PRO A 61 -4.29 -29.08 -25.81
CA PRO A 61 -5.67 -28.81 -26.19
C PRO A 61 -6.72 -29.32 -25.20
N GLU A 62 -7.77 -28.51 -25.10
CA GLU A 62 -9.20 -28.83 -24.97
C GLU A 62 -9.63 -30.00 -24.07
N GLN A 63 -10.07 -29.65 -22.86
CA GLN A 63 -11.09 -30.39 -22.12
C GLN A 63 -11.98 -29.41 -21.33
N ASN A 64 -13.14 -29.06 -21.88
CA ASN A 64 -14.28 -28.55 -21.09
C ASN A 64 -14.93 -29.74 -20.34
N PRO A 65 -15.70 -29.59 -19.23
CA PRO A 65 -16.45 -28.42 -18.69
C PRO A 65 -16.31 -28.27 -17.13
N PRO A 66 -17.03 -27.41 -16.37
CA PRO A 66 -18.18 -26.55 -16.69
C PRO A 66 -18.02 -25.05 -16.34
N GLU A 67 -18.91 -24.24 -16.91
CA GLU A 67 -19.19 -22.84 -16.59
C GLU A 67 -19.14 -22.57 -15.07
N SER A 68 -18.06 -21.92 -14.64
CA SER A 68 -18.02 -21.19 -13.38
C SER A 68 -18.57 -19.80 -13.66
N LYS A 69 -19.69 -19.46 -13.02
CA LYS A 69 -20.26 -18.12 -13.02
C LYS A 69 -19.19 -17.11 -12.58
N PRO A 70 -18.96 -16.00 -13.31
CA PRO A 70 -17.89 -15.04 -13.01
C PRO A 70 -18.23 -14.05 -11.87
N ASP A 71 -19.32 -14.24 -11.12
CA ASP A 71 -19.77 -13.25 -10.13
C ASP A 71 -18.96 -13.22 -8.81
N SER A 72 -18.15 -14.24 -8.51
CA SER A 72 -17.47 -14.32 -7.21
C SER A 72 -16.11 -13.61 -7.16
N ALA A 73 -15.44 -13.43 -8.30
CA ALA A 73 -14.11 -12.81 -8.36
C ALA A 73 -14.18 -11.28 -8.23
N GLY A 74 -15.14 -10.64 -8.92
CA GLY A 74 -15.34 -9.18 -8.87
C GLY A 74 -15.71 -8.68 -7.47
N ASN A 75 -16.57 -9.40 -6.75
CA ASN A 75 -16.97 -9.06 -5.38
C ASN A 75 -15.81 -9.19 -4.38
N THR A 76 -14.86 -10.10 -4.65
CA THR A 76 -13.68 -10.31 -3.79
C THR A 76 -12.64 -9.21 -3.99
N MET A 77 -12.39 -8.80 -5.23
CA MET A 77 -11.43 -7.74 -5.55
C MET A 77 -11.90 -6.37 -5.05
N GLU A 78 -13.18 -6.05 -5.21
CA GLU A 78 -13.78 -4.82 -4.67
C GLU A 78 -13.71 -4.78 -3.15
N ALA A 79 -13.96 -5.92 -2.48
CA ALA A 79 -13.82 -6.02 -1.02
C ALA A 79 -12.37 -5.78 -0.56
N MET A 80 -11.37 -6.34 -1.25
CA MET A 80 -9.95 -6.12 -0.92
C MET A 80 -9.54 -4.66 -1.11
N GLU A 81 -9.99 -4.03 -2.19
CA GLU A 81 -9.70 -2.61 -2.46
C GLU A 81 -10.35 -1.69 -1.43
N ASN A 82 -11.58 -1.99 -1.02
CA ASN A 82 -12.25 -1.26 0.06
C ASN A 82 -11.52 -1.44 1.40
N GLU A 83 -11.06 -2.66 1.71
CA GLU A 83 -10.26 -2.92 2.91
C GLU A 83 -8.94 -2.14 2.87
N ARG A 84 -8.24 -2.12 1.72
CA ARG A 84 -7.02 -1.32 1.52
C ARG A 84 -7.25 0.16 1.81
N LYS A 85 -8.30 0.76 1.22
CA LYS A 85 -8.67 2.17 1.46
C LYS A 85 -8.98 2.44 2.94
N GLN A 86 -9.63 1.51 3.62
CA GLN A 86 -9.90 1.66 5.07
C GLN A 86 -8.61 1.63 5.88
N LEU A 87 -7.65 0.75 5.56
CA LEU A 87 -6.35 0.70 6.23
C LEU A 87 -5.55 1.98 6.00
N GLU A 88 -5.55 2.52 4.78
CA GLU A 88 -4.92 3.81 4.47
C GLU A 88 -5.57 4.98 5.23
N GLN A 89 -6.90 5.00 5.32
CA GLN A 89 -7.58 6.05 6.07
C GLN A 89 -7.27 5.96 7.57
N GLN A 90 -7.25 4.75 8.13
CA GLN A 90 -6.86 4.53 9.52
C GLN A 90 -5.41 4.97 9.77
N GLU A 91 -4.51 4.76 8.83
CA GLU A 91 -3.12 5.23 8.93
C GLU A 91 -3.06 6.76 8.96
N LYS A 92 -3.79 7.45 8.07
CA LYS A 92 -3.87 8.92 8.05
C LYS A 92 -4.41 9.48 9.37
N ASP A 93 -5.45 8.87 9.91
CA ASP A 93 -6.05 9.28 11.18
C ASP A 93 -5.07 9.07 12.34
N LEU A 94 -4.33 7.95 12.35
CA LEU A 94 -3.28 7.67 13.33
C LEU A 94 -2.11 8.66 13.25
N ASN A 95 -1.69 9.03 12.04
CA ASN A 95 -0.62 10.02 11.85
C ASN A 95 -1.05 11.40 12.37
N LYS A 96 -2.29 11.80 12.11
CA LYS A 96 -2.84 13.03 12.69
C LYS A 96 -2.90 12.99 14.22
N GLU A 97 -3.37 11.89 14.80
CA GLU A 97 -3.40 11.71 16.26
C GLU A 97 -1.99 11.77 16.86
N TYR A 98 -1.00 11.19 16.18
CA TYR A 98 0.41 11.28 16.57
C TYR A 98 0.91 12.74 16.58
N ASP A 99 0.66 13.50 15.52
CA ASP A 99 1.06 14.91 15.44
C ASP A 99 0.44 15.75 16.57
N GLU A 100 -0.83 15.50 16.90
CA GLU A 100 -1.52 16.12 18.02
C GLU A 100 -0.88 15.77 19.37
N LEU A 101 -0.48 14.50 19.57
CA LEU A 101 0.24 14.07 20.78
C LEU A 101 1.62 14.72 20.90
N VAL A 102 2.37 14.82 19.81
CA VAL A 102 3.68 15.49 19.79
C VAL A 102 3.52 16.98 20.12
N LYS A 103 2.55 17.65 19.51
CA LYS A 103 2.25 19.05 19.83
C LYS A 103 1.89 19.21 21.31
N ARG A 104 0.98 18.37 21.82
CA ARG A 104 0.54 18.43 23.21
C ARG A 104 1.69 18.16 24.19
N ARG A 105 2.61 17.27 23.83
CA ARG A 105 3.82 17.05 24.62
C ARG A 105 4.65 18.33 24.75
N GLY A 106 4.87 19.04 23.64
CA GLY A 106 5.57 20.32 23.63
C GLY A 106 4.89 21.38 24.51
N GLU A 107 3.55 21.47 24.47
CA GLU A 107 2.79 22.37 25.35
C GLU A 107 2.98 22.02 26.83
N LEU A 108 2.90 20.73 27.18
CA LEU A 108 3.11 20.26 28.55
C LEU A 108 4.53 20.54 29.04
N ASP A 109 5.53 20.39 28.19
CA ASP A 109 6.92 20.73 28.54
C ASP A 109 7.07 22.24 28.83
N GLN A 110 6.32 23.12 28.16
CA GLN A 110 6.27 24.55 28.46
C GLN A 110 5.48 24.88 29.73
N GLU A 111 4.36 24.20 29.97
CA GLU A 111 3.53 24.39 31.16
C GLU A 111 4.24 23.95 32.45
N LYS A 112 5.11 22.94 32.35
CA LYS A 112 5.93 22.45 33.46
C LYS A 112 6.72 23.57 34.15
N GLU A 113 7.29 24.48 33.36
CA GLU A 113 8.08 25.61 33.87
C GLU A 113 7.24 26.60 34.68
N LYS A 114 5.92 26.62 34.48
CA LYS A 114 4.96 27.50 35.18
C LYS A 114 4.35 26.83 36.42
N ALA A 115 4.53 25.52 36.58
CA ALA A 115 3.98 24.73 37.67
C ALA A 115 4.82 24.86 38.96
N VAL A 116 4.86 26.07 39.53
CA VAL A 116 5.67 26.39 40.73
C VAL A 116 4.85 26.46 42.02
N THR A 117 3.52 26.53 41.93
CA THR A 117 2.60 26.52 43.09
C THR A 117 1.95 25.15 43.23
N ALA A 118 1.51 24.80 44.44
CA ALA A 118 0.86 23.52 44.70
C ALA A 118 -0.37 23.27 43.79
N ASP A 119 -1.18 24.30 43.55
CA ASP A 119 -2.36 24.21 42.68
C ASP A 119 -1.98 24.01 41.21
N HIS A 120 -0.96 24.72 40.71
CA HIS A 120 -0.47 24.52 39.34
C HIS A 120 0.18 23.15 39.16
N ILE A 121 0.93 22.65 40.16
CA ILE A 121 1.51 21.29 40.15
C ILE A 121 0.40 20.24 40.08
N LYS A 122 -0.66 20.39 40.88
CA LYS A 122 -1.80 19.47 40.86
C LYS A 122 -2.47 19.44 39.48
N SER A 123 -2.74 20.61 38.91
CA SER A 123 -3.32 20.72 37.57
C SER A 123 -2.41 20.09 36.51
N TYR A 124 -1.12 20.40 36.53
CA TYR A 124 -0.12 19.82 35.62
C TYR A 124 -0.10 18.29 35.71
N ASN A 125 -0.10 17.72 36.91
CA ASN A 125 -0.10 16.28 37.10
C ASN A 125 -1.37 15.60 36.56
N GLN A 126 -2.52 16.27 36.65
CA GLN A 126 -3.76 15.79 36.01
C GLN A 126 -3.61 15.77 34.49
N GLN A 127 -3.09 16.86 33.90
CA GLN A 127 -2.86 16.94 32.46
C GLN A 127 -1.87 15.88 31.95
N ILE A 128 -0.83 15.58 32.72
CA ILE A 128 0.11 14.49 32.42
C ILE A 128 -0.58 13.12 32.48
N THR A 129 -1.46 12.91 33.46
CA THR A 129 -2.23 11.66 33.58
C THR A 129 -3.12 11.45 32.35
N ASP A 130 -3.84 12.49 31.94
CA ASP A 130 -4.70 12.46 30.75
C ASP A 130 -3.89 12.25 29.47
N PHE A 131 -2.76 12.95 29.34
CA PHE A 131 -1.84 12.78 28.21
C PHE A 131 -1.34 11.34 28.11
N ASN A 132 -0.88 10.76 29.22
CA ASN A 132 -0.42 9.37 29.26
C ASN A 132 -1.54 8.37 28.92
N ALA A 133 -2.79 8.65 29.31
CA ALA A 133 -3.94 7.84 28.90
C ALA A 133 -4.15 7.89 27.38
N ARG A 134 -4.05 9.07 26.75
CA ARG A 134 -4.17 9.22 25.29
C ARG A 134 -3.03 8.54 24.54
N VAL A 135 -1.80 8.64 25.03
CA VAL A 135 -0.64 7.93 24.44
C VAL A 135 -0.89 6.43 24.42
N ARG A 136 -1.34 5.83 25.54
CA ARG A 136 -1.64 4.39 25.60
C ARG A 136 -2.75 3.99 24.62
N ALA A 137 -3.81 4.79 24.52
CA ALA A 137 -4.89 4.52 23.56
C ALA A 137 -4.41 4.58 22.11
N TYR A 138 -3.56 5.55 21.78
CA TYR A 138 -2.93 5.64 20.46
C TYR A 138 -2.04 4.42 20.16
N GLU A 139 -1.22 3.98 21.12
CA GLU A 139 -0.36 2.81 20.96
C GLU A 139 -1.17 1.53 20.71
N GLU A 140 -2.28 1.35 21.43
CA GLU A 140 -3.21 0.24 21.22
C GLU A 140 -3.81 0.27 19.81
N LYS A 141 -4.34 1.42 19.37
CA LYS A 141 -4.90 1.57 18.02
C LYS A 141 -3.86 1.26 16.94
N ARG A 142 -2.63 1.74 17.11
CA ARG A 142 -1.52 1.48 16.18
C ARG A 142 -1.15 0.00 16.13
N GLY A 143 -1.12 -0.69 17.28
CA GLY A 143 -0.89 -2.13 17.33
C GLY A 143 -1.98 -2.94 16.62
N ILE A 144 -3.25 -2.53 16.80
CA ILE A 144 -4.39 -3.12 16.10
C ILE A 144 -4.28 -2.90 14.59
N HIS A 145 -3.99 -1.68 14.14
CA HIS A 145 -3.82 -1.36 12.71
C HIS A 145 -2.68 -2.18 12.08
N THR A 146 -1.53 -2.25 12.75
CA THR A 146 -0.37 -3.07 12.32
C THR A 146 -0.78 -4.54 12.14
N SER A 147 -1.57 -5.08 13.07
CA SER A 147 -2.06 -6.46 12.99
C SER A 147 -3.01 -6.67 11.80
N LYS A 148 -3.89 -5.70 11.51
CA LYS A 148 -4.77 -5.75 10.34
C LYS A 148 -4.00 -5.68 9.03
N VAL A 149 -3.03 -4.77 8.92
CA VAL A 149 -2.12 -4.65 7.76
C VAL A 149 -1.40 -5.96 7.52
N ASN A 150 -0.81 -6.56 8.56
CA ASN A 150 -0.12 -7.85 8.44
C ASN A 150 -1.07 -8.96 7.96
N THR A 151 -2.29 -9.01 8.49
CA THR A 151 -3.31 -9.99 8.08
C THR A 151 -3.73 -9.80 6.62
N PHE A 152 -3.91 -8.55 6.18
CA PHE A 152 -4.19 -8.21 4.79
C PHE A 152 -3.04 -8.61 3.87
N ASN A 153 -1.80 -8.28 4.24
CA ASN A 153 -0.61 -8.61 3.46
C ASN A 153 -0.36 -10.13 3.37
N ASN A 154 -0.67 -10.89 4.42
CA ASN A 154 -0.58 -12.34 4.38
C ASN A 154 -1.64 -12.95 3.44
N ARG A 155 -2.88 -12.43 3.46
CA ARG A 155 -3.90 -12.84 2.47
C ARG A 155 -3.48 -12.55 1.03
N LEU A 156 -2.85 -11.40 0.77
CA LEU A 156 -2.29 -11.09 -0.54
C LEU A 156 -1.16 -12.04 -0.97
N LYS A 157 -0.39 -12.58 -0.01
CA LYS A 157 0.67 -13.57 -0.30
C LYS A 157 0.10 -14.96 -0.59
N GLU A 158 -0.92 -15.38 0.15
CA GLU A 158 -1.54 -16.71 0.04
C GLU A 158 -2.48 -16.81 -1.16
N ASN A 159 -3.09 -15.70 -1.56
CA ASN A 159 -3.96 -15.62 -2.73
C ASN A 159 -3.53 -14.44 -3.61
N PRO A 160 -2.39 -14.55 -4.34
CA PRO A 160 -1.95 -13.55 -5.28
C PRO A 160 -2.92 -13.59 -6.47
N GLY A 161 -4.03 -12.87 -6.36
CA GLY A 161 -5.04 -12.82 -7.43
C GLY A 161 -4.37 -12.61 -8.78
N GLU A 162 -4.68 -13.46 -9.75
CA GLU A 162 -4.17 -13.34 -11.13
C GLU A 162 -4.36 -11.89 -11.62
N PRO A 163 -3.31 -11.24 -12.16
CA PRO A 163 -3.43 -9.88 -12.65
C PRO A 163 -4.42 -9.82 -13.82
N GLU A 164 -5.24 -8.76 -13.81
CA GLU A 164 -6.26 -8.45 -14.82
C GLU A 164 -5.75 -8.69 -16.25
N ARG A 165 -6.38 -9.62 -16.97
CA ARG A 165 -6.30 -9.66 -18.44
C ARG A 165 -7.26 -8.61 -18.99
N LYS A 166 -6.73 -7.48 -19.47
CA LYS A 166 -7.45 -6.54 -20.35
C LYS A 166 -6.88 -6.61 -21.76
#